data_AF-A0A7V9KD29-F1
#
_entry.id   AF-A0A7V9KD29-F1
#
_cell.length_a   1.000
_cell.length_b   1.000
_cell.length_c   1.000
_cell.angle_alpha   90.00
_cell.angle_beta   90.00
_cell.angle_gamma   90.00
#
_symmetry.space_group_name_H-M   'P 1'
#
loop_
_entity.id
_entity.type
_entity.pdbx_description
1 polymer ?
#
loop_
_entity_poly.entity_id
_entity_poly.type
_entity_poly.pdbx_seq_one_letter_code
_entity_poly.pdbx_strand_id
1 'polypeptide(L)'
;MLAGARLQHALRRRAVLIVATCLREPCRATATGRIFVRGRSVGFRLNPARQELGSGQRVTLRLRVGLSAVRGVRRALRRGHAVRAAILVVVVDAAGNRTVRDRTIRITAPI
;
A
#
# COMPACT_ATOMS: atom_id res chain seq x y z
N MET A 1 -2.99 -11.82 8.64
CA MET A 1 -4.06 -11.45 7.67
C MET A 1 -3.83 -10.06 7.10
N LEU A 2 -4.31 -9.77 5.88
CA LEU A 2 -4.31 -8.41 5.30
C LEU A 2 -5.72 -7.81 5.33
N ALA A 3 -5.86 -6.64 5.93
CA ALA A 3 -7.10 -5.87 5.98
C ALA A 3 -6.89 -4.44 5.43
N GLY A 4 -7.97 -3.68 5.33
CA GLY A 4 -7.93 -2.27 4.86
C GLY A 4 -8.81 -2.03 3.64
N ALA A 5 -9.14 -0.76 3.41
CA ALA A 5 -10.05 -0.38 2.33
C ALA A 5 -9.43 -0.66 0.95
N ARG A 6 -10.20 -1.31 0.06
CA ARG A 6 -9.83 -1.53 -1.35
C ARG A 6 -9.94 -0.25 -2.19
N LEU A 7 -10.65 0.77 -1.69
CA LEU A 7 -10.75 2.09 -2.27
C LEU A 7 -10.21 3.10 -1.25
N GLN A 8 -9.27 3.96 -1.66
CA GLN A 8 -8.61 4.89 -0.75
C GLN A 8 -8.39 6.28 -1.35
N HIS A 9 -8.68 7.30 -0.55
CA HIS A 9 -8.33 8.69 -0.82
C HIS A 9 -6.83 8.95 -0.53
N ALA A 10 -5.95 8.21 -1.19
CA ALA A 10 -4.52 8.18 -0.90
C ALA A 10 -3.83 9.54 -1.09
N LEU A 11 -4.37 10.40 -1.97
CA LEU A 11 -3.84 11.75 -2.18
C LEU A 11 -4.11 12.69 -1.01
N ARG A 12 -5.26 12.58 -0.33
CA ARG A 12 -5.58 13.39 0.86
C ARG A 12 -4.62 13.05 2.00
N ARG A 13 -4.30 11.76 2.17
CA ARG A 13 -3.43 11.25 3.23
C ARG A 13 -1.95 11.20 2.85
N ARG A 14 -1.61 11.50 1.58
CA ARG A 14 -0.29 11.29 0.95
C ARG A 14 0.31 9.91 1.22
N ALA A 15 -0.56 8.92 1.42
CA ALA A 15 -0.17 7.57 1.82
C ALA A 15 -1.25 6.56 1.41
N VAL A 16 -0.81 5.36 1.08
CA VAL A 16 -1.66 4.16 0.99
C VAL A 16 -1.56 3.43 2.31
N LEU A 17 -2.72 3.11 2.90
CA LEU A 17 -2.82 2.46 4.21
C LEU A 17 -3.12 0.97 4.03
N ILE A 18 -2.31 0.12 4.64
CA ILE A 18 -2.50 -1.32 4.65
C ILE A 18 -2.53 -1.78 6.09
N VAL A 19 -3.52 -2.58 6.45
CA VAL A 19 -3.57 -3.18 7.77
C VAL A 19 -2.98 -4.58 7.68
N ALA A 20 -1.96 -4.84 8.49
CA ALA A 20 -1.38 -6.15 8.69
C ALA A 20 -1.66 -6.60 10.13
N THR A 21 -2.01 -7.88 10.29
CA THR A 21 -2.22 -8.49 11.60
C THR A 21 -1.48 -9.82 11.66
N CYS A 22 -0.74 -10.03 12.74
CA CYS A 22 -0.14 -11.32 13.08
C CYS A 22 -0.87 -11.90 14.28
N LEU A 23 -1.46 -13.08 14.10
CA LEU A 23 -2.44 -13.63 15.04
C LEU A 23 -1.80 -14.44 16.17
N ARG A 24 -0.72 -15.18 15.89
CA ARG A 24 -0.16 -16.17 16.82
C ARG A 24 1.27 -15.85 17.24
N GLU A 25 2.07 -15.26 16.35
CA GLU A 25 3.50 -15.09 16.57
C GLU A 25 3.95 -13.67 16.19
N PRO A 26 5.02 -13.17 16.82
CA PRO A 26 5.64 -11.92 16.40
C PRO A 26 6.15 -12.05 14.97
N CYS A 27 5.97 -10.98 14.20
CA CYS A 27 6.29 -10.98 12.78
C CYS A 27 6.80 -9.61 12.33
N ARG A 28 7.59 -9.62 11.27
CA ARG A 28 8.06 -8.43 10.57
C ARG A 28 7.29 -8.27 9.27
N ALA A 29 6.47 -7.24 9.18
CA ALA A 29 5.72 -6.91 7.99
C ALA A 29 6.40 -5.79 7.20
N THR A 30 6.64 -6.04 5.92
CA THR A 30 7.19 -5.06 4.96
C THR A 30 6.20 -4.91 3.82
N ALA A 31 5.68 -3.70 3.62
CA ALA A 31 4.82 -3.37 2.50
C ALA A 31 5.57 -2.49 1.49
N THR A 32 5.52 -2.90 0.23
CA THR A 32 6.03 -2.16 -0.92
C THR A 32 4.91 -1.98 -1.94
N GLY A 33 5.05 -1.07 -2.89
CA GLY A 33 4.02 -0.96 -3.92
C GLY A 33 4.31 0.05 -5.01
N ARG A 34 3.46 0.00 -6.03
CA ARG A 34 3.49 0.89 -7.20
C ARG A 34 2.08 1.34 -7.55
N ILE A 35 1.96 2.60 -7.94
CA ILE A 35 0.73 3.18 -8.47
C ILE A 35 0.77 3.17 -9.98
N PHE A 36 -0.19 2.51 -10.60
CA PHE A 36 -0.41 2.42 -12.03
C PHE A 36 -1.58 3.31 -12.45
N VAL A 37 -1.39 4.01 -13.56
CA VAL A 37 -2.45 4.78 -14.22
C VAL A 37 -2.85 4.01 -15.47
N ARG A 38 -4.15 3.72 -15.64
CA ARG A 38 -4.64 3.02 -16.84
C ARG A 38 -4.29 3.83 -18.08
N GLY A 39 -3.65 3.19 -19.07
CA GLY A 39 -3.15 3.85 -20.28
C GLY A 39 -1.75 4.44 -20.17
N ARG A 40 -1.04 4.22 -19.05
CA ARG A 40 0.40 4.51 -18.94
C ARG A 40 1.16 3.24 -18.58
N SER A 41 2.27 3.01 -19.26
CA SER A 41 3.22 1.92 -18.99
C SER A 41 4.04 2.15 -17.71
N VAL A 42 4.31 3.42 -17.37
CA VAL A 42 5.14 3.78 -16.20
C VAL A 42 4.28 4.01 -14.96
N GLY A 43 4.52 3.19 -13.93
CA GLY A 43 3.94 3.35 -12.59
C GLY A 43 4.84 4.16 -11.65
N PHE A 44 4.23 4.83 -10.67
CA PHE A 44 4.95 5.56 -9.63
C PHE A 44 5.26 4.64 -8.44
N ARG A 45 6.51 4.62 -7.99
CA ARG A 45 6.89 3.83 -6.80
C ARG A 45 6.35 4.49 -5.52
N LEU A 46 5.85 3.65 -4.61
CA LEU A 46 5.53 4.04 -3.24
C LEU A 46 6.77 3.85 -2.36
N ASN A 47 6.90 4.69 -1.34
CA ASN A 47 7.91 4.46 -0.33
C ASN A 47 7.51 3.26 0.53
N PRO A 48 8.40 2.28 0.69
CA PRO A 48 8.11 1.09 1.47
C PRO A 48 7.90 1.44 2.95
N ALA A 49 7.05 0.67 3.60
CA ALA A 49 6.81 0.74 5.03
C ALA A 49 7.19 -0.61 5.66
N ARG A 50 7.95 -0.56 6.74
CA ARG A 50 8.34 -1.75 7.51
C ARG A 50 7.95 -1.55 8.97
N GLN A 51 7.41 -2.59 9.58
CA GLN A 51 7.07 -2.59 10.98
C GLN A 51 7.19 -4.00 11.55
N GLU A 52 7.56 -4.04 12.82
CA GLU A 52 7.58 -5.27 13.62
C GLU A 52 6.30 -5.28 14.46
N LEU A 53 5.66 -6.44 14.51
CA LEU A 53 4.41 -6.65 15.20
C LEU A 53 4.64 -7.73 16.25
N GLY A 54 4.16 -7.48 17.47
CA GLY A 54 4.01 -8.53 18.47
C GLY A 54 2.89 -9.51 18.11
N SER A 55 2.82 -10.61 18.85
CA SER A 55 1.71 -11.56 18.73
C SER A 55 0.36 -10.88 18.99
N GLY A 56 -0.64 -11.21 18.18
CA GLY A 56 -1.98 -10.63 18.25
C GLY A 56 -2.10 -9.17 17.80
N GLN A 57 -0.99 -8.49 17.45
CA GLN A 57 -1.03 -7.07 17.15
C GLN A 57 -1.54 -6.80 15.73
N ARG A 58 -2.36 -5.74 15.64
CA ARG A 58 -2.84 -5.14 14.40
C ARG A 58 -2.10 -3.84 14.17
N VAL A 59 -1.47 -3.71 13.00
CA VAL A 59 -0.70 -2.51 12.65
C VAL A 59 -1.11 -1.97 11.30
N THR A 60 -1.01 -0.65 11.15
CA THR A 60 -1.28 0.02 9.88
C THR A 60 0.02 0.49 9.23
N LEU A 61 0.43 -0.20 8.18
CA LEU A 61 1.57 0.15 7.33
C LEU A 61 1.20 1.34 6.44
N ARG A 62 1.98 2.42 6.54
CA ARG A 62 1.77 3.67 5.80
C ARG A 62 2.78 3.79 4.66
N LEU A 63 2.39 3.35 3.46
CA LEU A 63 3.23 3.50 2.28
C LEU A 63 3.10 4.94 1.75
N ARG A 64 4.14 5.75 1.91
CA ARG A 64 4.08 7.17 1.52
C ARG A 64 4.05 7.30 0.00
N VAL A 65 3.24 8.23 -0.48
CA VAL A 65 3.18 8.60 -1.90
C VAL A 65 4.11 9.80 -2.09
N GLY A 66 5.17 9.64 -2.90
CA GLY A 66 6.09 10.72 -3.21
C GLY A 66 5.41 11.91 -3.91
N LEU A 67 5.98 13.11 -3.81
CA LEU A 67 5.38 14.33 -4.36
C LEU A 67 5.15 14.26 -5.88
N SER A 68 6.10 13.66 -6.63
CA SER A 68 5.97 13.42 -8.07
C SER A 68 4.80 12.50 -8.39
N ALA A 69 4.64 11.43 -7.61
CA ALA A 69 3.52 10.50 -7.71
C ALA A 69 2.19 11.19 -7.39
N VAL A 70 2.13 12.02 -6.35
CA VAL A 70 0.92 12.82 -6.02
C VAL A 70 0.50 13.69 -7.20
N ARG A 71 1.44 14.43 -7.80
CA ARG A 71 1.15 15.29 -8.97
C ARG A 71 0.67 14.47 -10.17
N GLY A 72 1.35 13.36 -10.47
CA GLY A 72 1.00 12.48 -11.59
C GLY A 72 -0.37 11.84 -11.43
N VAL A 73 -0.66 11.30 -10.24
CA VAL A 73 -1.96 10.68 -9.92
C VAL A 73 -3.08 11.71 -9.91
N ARG A 74 -2.87 12.90 -9.33
CA ARG A 74 -3.87 13.97 -9.35
C ARG A 74 -4.21 14.40 -10.78
N ARG A 75 -3.21 14.51 -11.67
CA ARG A 75 -3.42 14.83 -13.08
C ARG A 75 -4.19 13.71 -13.80
N ALA A 76 -3.86 12.45 -13.52
CA ALA A 76 -4.54 11.31 -14.10
C ALA A 76 -6.02 11.25 -13.71
N LEU A 77 -6.32 11.44 -12.42
CA LEU A 77 -7.70 11.46 -11.91
C LEU A 77 -8.51 12.63 -12.49
N ARG A 78 -7.92 13.82 -12.59
CA ARG A 78 -8.58 14.98 -13.24
C ARG A 78 -8.90 14.75 -14.72
N ARG A 79 -8.15 13.88 -15.40
CA ARG A 79 -8.42 13.46 -16.79
C ARG A 79 -9.36 12.26 -16.89
N GLY A 80 -9.98 11.82 -15.79
CA GLY A 80 -10.90 10.67 -15.76
C GLY A 80 -10.21 9.31 -15.84
N HIS A 81 -8.88 9.23 -15.75
CA HIS A 81 -8.19 7.94 -15.79
C HIS A 81 -8.35 7.16 -14.49
N ALA A 82 -8.51 5.85 -14.61
CA ALA A 82 -8.50 4.95 -13.47
C ALA A 82 -7.08 4.77 -12.92
N VAL A 83 -6.92 4.92 -11.61
CA VAL A 83 -5.65 4.75 -10.91
C VAL A 83 -5.74 3.60 -9.92
N ARG A 84 -4.77 2.68 -9.97
CA ARG A 84 -4.68 1.50 -9.11
C ARG A 84 -3.30 1.43 -8.46
N ALA A 85 -3.22 1.07 -7.19
CA ALA A 85 -1.98 0.74 -6.51
C ALA A 85 -1.88 -0.76 -6.33
N ALA A 86 -0.84 -1.38 -6.88
CA ALA A 86 -0.50 -2.75 -6.55
C ALA A 86 0.47 -2.72 -5.37
N ILE A 87 0.06 -3.35 -4.27
CA ILE A 87 0.82 -3.43 -3.04
C ILE A 87 1.26 -4.87 -2.84
N LEU A 88 2.52 -5.05 -2.49
CA LEU A 88 3.09 -6.32 -2.07
C LEU A 88 3.41 -6.22 -0.58
N VAL A 89 2.89 -7.15 0.21
CA VAL A 89 3.18 -7.26 1.63
C VAL A 89 3.93 -8.56 1.87
N VAL A 90 5.13 -8.43 2.40
CA VAL A 90 5.96 -9.54 2.83
C VAL A 90 5.93 -9.58 4.35
N VAL A 91 5.51 -10.70 4.90
CA VAL A 91 5.52 -10.97 6.33
C VAL A 91 6.56 -12.06 6.59
N VAL A 92 7.46 -11.81 7.54
CA VAL A 92 8.45 -12.79 8.00
C VAL A 92 8.17 -13.06 9.47
N ASP A 93 7.96 -14.31 9.86
CA ASP A 93 7.76 -14.66 11.28
C ASP A 93 9.10 -14.81 12.03
N ALA A 94 9.03 -15.11 13.33
CA ALA A 94 10.22 -15.35 14.16
C ALA A 94 11.00 -16.62 13.75
N ALA A 95 10.32 -17.60 13.15
CA ALA A 95 10.94 -18.81 12.61
C ALA A 95 11.62 -18.58 11.25
N GLY A 96 11.48 -17.39 10.66
CA GLY A 96 12.04 -17.04 9.36
C GLY A 96 11.16 -17.42 8.16
N ASN A 97 9.95 -17.94 8.38
CA ASN A 97 9.04 -18.25 7.29
C ASN A 97 8.53 -16.96 6.65
N ARG A 98 8.70 -16.90 5.33
CA ARG A 98 8.30 -15.75 4.53
C ARG A 98 6.97 -15.99 3.86
N THR A 99 5.96 -15.22 4.24
CA THR A 99 4.67 -15.16 3.57
C THR A 99 4.57 -13.90 2.72
N VAL A 100 4.26 -14.06 1.43
CA VAL A 100 4.02 -12.94 0.52
C VAL A 100 2.53 -12.85 0.21
N ARG A 101 1.98 -11.64 0.26
CA ARG A 101 0.59 -11.36 -0.08
C ARG A 101 0.50 -10.08 -0.86
N ASP A 102 -0.22 -10.09 -1.97
CA ASP A 102 -0.48 -8.91 -2.76
C ASP A 102 -1.87 -8.33 -2.47
N ARG A 103 -2.05 -7.05 -2.80
CA ARG A 103 -3.34 -6.37 -2.72
C ARG A 103 -3.39 -5.22 -3.70
N THR A 104 -4.44 -5.18 -4.51
CA THR A 104 -4.72 -4.04 -5.39
C THR A 104 -5.70 -3.07 -4.71
N ILE A 105 -5.37 -1.77 -4.73
CA ILE A 105 -6.18 -0.69 -4.16
C ILE A 105 -6.52 0.31 -5.25
N ARG A 106 -7.81 0.65 -5.40
CA ARG A 106 -8.28 1.75 -6.24
C ARG A 106 -7.98 3.08 -5.55
N ILE A 107 -7.27 3.96 -6.25
CA ILE A 107 -6.90 5.28 -5.72
C ILE A 107 -7.93 6.29 -6.19
N THR A 108 -8.46 7.05 -5.24
CA THR A 108 -9.35 8.19 -5.48
C THR A 108 -8.75 9.45 -4.85
N ALA A 109 -9.26 10.60 -5.24
CA ALA A 109 -9.01 11.88 -4.59
C ALA A 109 -10.33 12.66 -4.53
N PRO A 110 -10.56 13.46 -3.47
CA PRO A 110 -11.48 14.58 -3.61
C PRO A 110 -10.88 15.48 -4.70
N ILE A 111 -11.63 15.65 -5.78
CA ILE A 111 -11.22 16.43 -6.95
C ILE A 111 -11.63 17.87 -6.71
#